data_AF-A0A2J8HU27-F1
#
_entry.id   AF-A0A2J8HU27-F1
#
_cell.length_a   1.000
_cell.length_b   1.000
_cell.length_c   1.000
_cell.angle_alpha   90.00
_cell.angle_beta   90.00
_cell.angle_gamma   90.00
#
_symmetry.space_group_name_H-M   'P 1'
#
loop_
_entity.id
_entity.type
_entity.pdbx_description
1 polymer ?
#
loop_
_entity_poly.entity_id
_entity_poly.type
_entity_poly.pdbx_seq_one_letter_code
_entity_poly.pdbx_strand_id
1 'polypeptide(L)' 'MKSDVILLLHELMYKPKGNMRFSEIRRAQSYKFSIETRVLLLYCVERAFVDFEHDCIQLTEAGLDYYLANTRLLS' A
#
# COMPACT_ATOMS: atom_id res chain seq x y z
N MET A 1 -1.89 11.99 -2.42
CA MET A 1 -1.78 10.71 -3.17
C MET A 1 -0.40 10.06 -3.03
N LYS A 2 0.71 10.69 -3.45
CA LYS A 2 2.05 10.07 -3.29
C LYS A 2 2.36 9.67 -1.84
N SER A 3 2.05 10.52 -0.86
CA SER A 3 2.26 10.20 0.56
C SER A 3 1.44 8.99 1.04
N ASP A 4 0.15 8.90 0.66
CA ASP A 4 -0.71 7.75 0.99
C ASP A 4 -0.21 6.44 0.34
N VAL A 5 0.33 6.52 -0.88
CA VAL A 5 0.95 5.36 -1.54
C VAL A 5 2.16 4.89 -0.76
N ILE A 6 3.06 5.80 -0.39
CA ILE A 6 4.25 5.45 0.40
C ILE A 6 3.87 4.91 1.77
N LEU A 7 2.85 5.47 2.42
CA LEU A 7 2.29 4.95 3.68
C LEU A 7 1.73 3.55 3.52
N LEU A 8 0.98 3.26 2.46
CA LEU A 8 0.47 1.92 2.20
C LEU A 8 1.60 0.91 2.00
N LEU A 9 2.60 1.26 1.18
CA LEU A 9 3.73 0.37 0.92
C LEU A 9 4.58 0.18 2.18
N HIS A 10 4.75 1.22 2.99
CA HIS A 10 5.36 1.12 4.32
C HIS A 10 4.62 0.09 5.19
N GLU A 11 3.30 0.19 5.29
CA GLU A 11 2.52 -0.76 6.09
C GLU A 11 2.65 -2.19 5.60
N LEU A 12 2.66 -2.41 4.28
CA LEU A 12 2.87 -3.74 3.70
C LEU A 12 4.27 -4.28 4.00
N MET A 13 5.31 -3.45 3.94
CA MET A 13 6.69 -3.85 4.23
C MET A 13 6.88 -4.45 5.62
N TYR A 14 6.12 -3.99 6.60
CA TYR A 14 6.19 -4.50 7.97
C TYR A 14 5.21 -5.66 8.24
N LYS A 15 4.48 -6.13 7.22
CA LYS A 15 3.63 -7.31 7.33
C LYS A 15 4.39 -8.58 6.91
N PRO A 16 4.09 -9.73 7.54
CA PRO A 16 4.65 -11.01 7.08
C PRO A 16 4.38 -11.21 5.60
N LYS A 17 5.43 -11.51 4.82
CA LYS A 17 5.37 -11.72 3.36
C LYS A 17 4.87 -10.51 2.55
N GLY A 18 4.82 -9.31 3.13
CA GLY A 18 4.35 -8.14 2.39
C GLY A 18 2.85 -8.14 2.12
N ASN A 19 2.04 -8.88 2.89
CA ASN A 19 0.61 -9.04 2.64
C ASN A 19 -0.28 -8.38 3.70
N MET A 20 -1.47 -7.95 3.30
CA MET A 20 -2.46 -7.36 4.20
C MET A 20 -3.87 -7.65 3.72
N ARG A 21 -4.77 -8.05 4.61
CA ARG A 21 -6.17 -8.28 4.23
C ARG A 21 -6.88 -6.97 3.91
N PHE A 22 -7.84 -7.01 2.97
CA PHE A 22 -8.70 -5.86 2.69
C PHE A 22 -9.48 -5.38 3.92
N SER A 23 -9.78 -6.28 4.87
CA SER A 23 -10.44 -5.90 6.13
C SER A 23 -9.54 -5.04 7.03
N GLU A 24 -8.23 -5.25 7.01
CA GLU A 24 -7.27 -4.47 7.79
C GLU A 24 -7.12 -3.05 7.23
N ILE A 25 -6.95 -2.92 5.91
CA ILE A 25 -6.81 -1.60 5.29
C ILE A 25 -8.09 -0.77 5.39
N ARG A 26 -9.27 -1.39 5.27
CA ARG A 26 -10.55 -0.69 5.46
C ARG A 26 -10.71 -0.17 6.88
N ARG A 27 -10.23 -0.92 7.89
CA ARG A 27 -10.21 -0.43 9.28
C ARG A 27 -9.23 0.74 9.44
N ALA A 28 -8.14 0.76 8.67
CA ALA A 28 -7.15 1.83 8.69
C ALA A 28 -7.56 3.11 7.92
N GLN A 29 -8.62 3.04 7.11
CA GLN A 29 -9.01 4.07 6.14
C GLN A 29 -9.19 5.47 6.76
N SER A 30 -9.92 5.58 7.86
CA SER A 30 -10.32 6.89 8.41
C SER A 30 -9.22 7.63 9.18
N TYR A 31 -8.13 6.96 9.54
CA TYR A 31 -7.07 7.57 10.36
C TYR A 31 -5.67 7.54 9.74
N LYS A 32 -5.42 6.72 8.71
CA LYS A 32 -4.09 6.63 8.06
C LYS A 32 -4.01 7.30 6.69
N PHE A 33 -5.10 7.35 5.93
CA PHE A 33 -5.06 7.74 4.52
C PHE A 33 -5.94 8.95 4.25
N SER A 34 -5.40 9.92 3.51
CA SER A 34 -6.17 11.10 3.10
C SER A 34 -7.14 10.80 1.94
N ILE A 35 -6.86 9.75 1.16
CA ILE A 35 -7.64 9.32 0.00
C ILE A 35 -8.45 8.08 0.33
N GLU A 36 -9.62 7.95 -0.30
CA GLU A 36 -10.43 6.74 -0.23
C GLU A 36 -9.60 5.50 -0.61
N THR A 37 -9.63 4.49 0.25
CA THR A 37 -8.79 3.29 0.12
C THR A 37 -8.97 2.58 -1.23
N ARG A 38 -10.19 2.57 -1.79
CA ARG A 38 -10.44 1.98 -3.12
C ARG A 38 -9.67 2.69 -4.23
N VAL A 39 -9.67 4.02 -4.22
CA VAL A 39 -8.96 4.84 -5.20
C VAL A 39 -7.45 4.66 -5.05
N LEU A 40 -6.96 4.65 -3.81
CA LEU A 40 -5.55 4.39 -3.51
C LEU A 40 -5.10 3.03 -4.03
N LEU A 41 -5.86 1.98 -3.74
CA LEU A 41 -5.53 0.62 -4.15
C LEU A 41 -5.61 0.42 -5.66
N LEU A 42 -6.62 0.99 -6.33
CA LEU A 42 -6.73 0.96 -7.78
C LEU A 42 -5.48 1.58 -8.43
N TYR A 43 -5.07 2.76 -7.96
CA TYR A 43 -3.87 3.42 -8.43
C TYR A 43 -2.59 2.57 -8.22
N CYS A 44 -2.46 1.90 -7.07
CA CYS A 44 -1.31 1.04 -6.81
C CYS A 44 -1.29 -0.20 -7.71
N VAL A 45 -2.45 -0.78 -8.02
CA VAL A 45 -2.56 -1.93 -8.95
C VAL A 45 -2.22 -1.52 -10.38
N GLU A 46 -2.73 -0.39 -10.86
CA GLU A 46 -2.40 0.10 -12.22
C GLU A 46 -0.89 0.36 -12.41
N ARG A 47 -0.17 0.63 -11.32
CA ARG A 47 1.29 0.83 -11.28
C ARG A 47 2.08 -0.45 -10.98
N ALA A 48 1.41 -1.59 -10.81
CA ALA A 48 1.99 -2.85 -10.36
C ALA A 48 2.75 -2.72 -9.03
N PHE A 49 2.37 -1.81 -8.14
CA PHE A 49 2.97 -1.69 -6.81
C PHE A 49 2.42 -2.72 -5.82
N VAL A 50 1.17 -3.12 -6.04
CA VAL A 50 0.51 -4.18 -5.27
C VAL A 50 -0.29 -5.06 -6.22
N ASP A 51 -0.46 -6.31 -5.84
CA ASP A 51 -1.37 -7.27 -6.46
C ASP A 51 -2.51 -7.62 -5.51
N PHE A 52 -3.61 -8.12 -6.09
CA PHE A 52 -4.72 -8.66 -5.31
C PHE A 52 -4.73 -10.18 -5.40
N GLU A 53 -4.44 -10.82 -4.27
CA GLU A 53 -4.52 -12.26 -4.13
C GLU A 53 -5.65 -12.61 -3.15
N HIS A 54 -6.73 -13.18 -3.66
CA HIS A 54 -7.92 -13.54 -2.86
C HIS A 54 -8.49 -12.34 -2.06
N ASP A 55 -8.33 -12.35 -0.73
CA ASP A 55 -8.78 -11.28 0.18
C ASP A 55 -7.64 -10.38 0.66
N CYS A 56 -6.46 -10.50 0.04
CA CYS A 56 -5.24 -9.82 0.44
C CYS A 56 -4.71 -8.89 -0.66
N ILE A 57 -4.06 -7.83 -0.20
CA ILE A 57 -3.20 -6.95 -0.97
C ILE A 57 -1.78 -7.46 -0.75
N GLN A 58 -1.07 -7.72 -1.82
CA GLN A 58 0.28 -8.26 -1.81
C GLN A 58 1.24 -7.20 -2.36
N LEU A 59 2.31 -6.91 -1.63
CA LEU A 59 3.38 -6.06 -2.12
C LEU A 59 4.16 -6.78 -3.23
N THR A 60 4.41 -6.08 -4.33
CA THR A 60 5.24 -6.56 -5.45
C THR A 60 6.67 -6.06 -5.33
N GLU A 61 7.58 -6.59 -6.16
CA GLU A 61 8.94 -6.08 -6.29
C GLU A 61 8.97 -4.61 -6.76
N ALA A 62 8.14 -4.24 -7.75
CA ALA A 62 8.07 -2.86 -8.23
C ALA A 62 7.54 -1.90 -7.17
N GLY A 63 6.61 -2.34 -6.32
CA GLY A 63 6.14 -1.58 -5.17
C GLY A 63 7.22 -1.39 -4.11
N LEU A 64 7.99 -2.43 -3.83
CA LEU A 64 9.15 -2.38 -2.93
C LEU A 64 10.20 -1.38 -3.45
N ASP A 65 10.58 -1.46 -4.71
CA ASP A 65 11.55 -0.55 -5.32
C ASP A 65 11.08 0.91 -5.25
N TYR A 66 9.80 1.14 -5.57
CA TYR A 66 9.21 2.46 -5.46
C TYR A 66 9.22 2.97 -4.01
N TYR A 67 8.89 2.12 -3.04
CA TYR A 67 8.96 2.45 -1.62
C TYR A 67 10.39 2.83 -1.22
N LEU A 68 11.39 1.98 -1.51
CA LEU A 68 12.79 2.20 -1.17
C LEU A 68 13.32 3.53 -1.73
N ALA A 69 12.99 3.85 -2.98
CA ALA A 69 13.38 5.10 -3.64
C ALA A 69 12.75 6.36 -3.01
N ASN A 70 11.67 6.21 -2.25
CA ASN A 70 10.84 7.32 -1.77
C ASN A 70 10.62 7.30 -0.24
N THR A 71 11.30 6.44 0.51
CA THR A 71 11.16 6.31 1.98
C THR A 71 11.41 7.62 2.73
N ARG A 72 12.24 8.51 2.18
CA ARG A 72 12.51 9.86 2.70
C ARG A 72 11.28 10.78 2.72
N LEU A 73 10.17 10.39 2.09
CA LEU A 73 8.91 11.13 2.15
C LEU A 73 8.10 10.81 3.41
N LEU A 74 8.56 9.88 4.25
CA LEU A 74 7.96 9.54 5.54
C LEU A 74 8.61 10.26 6.73
N SER A 75 9.71 10.99 6.51
CA SER A 75 10.44 11.74 7.54
C SER A 75 9.96 13.17 7.68
#